data_AF-G0TW59-F1
#
_entry.id   AF-G0TW59-F1
#
_cell.length_a   1.000
_cell.length_b   1.000
_cell.length_c   1.000
_cell.angle_alpha   90.00
_cell.angle_beta   90.00
_cell.angle_gamma   90.00
#
_symmetry.space_group_name_H-M   'P 1'
#
loop_
_entity.id
_entity.type
_entity.pdbx_description
1 polymer ?
#
loop_
_entity_poly.entity_id
_entity_poly.type
_entity_poly.pdbx_seq_one_letter_code
_entity_poly.pdbx_strand_id
1 'polypeptide(L)'
;MLLATSRLSLRRVLILTPFSHQLLALPKVKSLQEIMAAVVPKVGEGDRKQEIEAILQRLPAHCDAVRRASLQARRAARYYRSRYRRGMEAQKRLSALREASDEELHRWAIGKCIAVRDPLRP
;
A
#
# COMPACT_ATOMS: atom_id res chain seq x y z
N MET A 1 -3.69 13.44 11.48
CA MET A 1 -3.62 12.75 10.17
C MET A 1 -4.51 13.51 9.19
N LEU A 2 -3.93 14.35 8.34
CA LEU A 2 -4.68 15.10 7.34
C LEU A 2 -4.88 14.20 6.10
N LEU A 3 -6.10 13.69 5.92
CA LEU A 3 -6.51 13.03 4.68
C LEU A 3 -6.66 14.11 3.61
N ALA A 4 -5.59 14.36 2.85
CA ALA A 4 -5.65 15.25 1.68
C ALA A 4 -6.47 14.58 0.57
N THR A 5 -7.72 15.01 0.41
CA THR A 5 -8.65 14.54 -0.62
C THR A 5 -8.46 15.33 -1.91
N SER A 6 -7.37 15.05 -2.64
CA SER A 6 -7.14 15.63 -3.96
C SER A 6 -8.15 15.05 -4.96
N ARG A 7 -9.08 15.90 -5.39
CA ARG A 7 -10.14 15.64 -6.38
C ARG A 7 -9.54 15.53 -7.80
N LEU A 8 -9.06 14.35 -8.16
CA LEU A 8 -8.81 13.97 -9.56
C LEU A 8 -9.39 12.58 -9.75
N SER A 9 -10.65 12.48 -10.19
CA SER A 9 -11.39 11.37 -10.86
C SER A 9 -11.04 9.88 -10.63
N LEU A 10 -10.18 9.55 -9.68
CA LEU A 10 -9.70 8.22 -9.37
C LEU A 10 -10.54 7.73 -8.21
N ARG A 11 -11.38 6.73 -8.46
CA ARG A 11 -12.15 5.96 -7.47
C ARG A 11 -11.24 5.18 -6.47
N ARG A 12 -10.03 5.67 -6.19
CA ARG A 12 -8.98 5.04 -5.38
C ARG A 12 -8.56 6.01 -4.30
N VAL A 13 -8.70 5.60 -3.03
CA VAL A 13 -8.18 6.35 -1.90
C VAL A 13 -6.66 6.27 -1.95
N LEU A 14 -6.01 7.43 -2.08
CA LEU A 14 -4.55 7.56 -2.02
C LEU A 14 -4.17 7.93 -0.59
N ILE A 15 -3.30 7.15 0.04
CA ILE A 15 -2.76 7.46 1.36
C ILE A 15 -1.34 7.99 1.20
N LEU A 16 -1.10 9.18 1.76
CA LEU A 16 0.25 9.68 2.00
C LEU A 16 0.89 8.83 3.09
N THR A 17 1.96 8.12 2.74
CA THR A 17 2.75 7.42 3.74
C THR A 17 3.59 8.47 4.50
N PRO A 18 3.68 8.43 5.84
CA PRO A 18 4.42 9.43 6.61
C PRO A 18 5.93 9.45 6.36
N PHE A 19 6.46 8.49 5.60
CA PHE A 19 7.89 8.28 5.37
C PHE A 19 8.29 8.21 3.89
N SER A 20 7.35 8.44 2.97
CA SER A 20 7.65 8.54 1.54
C SER A 20 6.63 9.42 0.83
N HIS A 21 7.10 10.21 -0.13
CA HIS A 21 6.25 11.03 -1.00
C HIS A 21 5.44 10.19 -2.03
N GLN A 22 5.62 8.88 -2.05
CA GLN A 22 4.89 7.99 -2.94
C GLN A 22 3.49 7.72 -2.40
N LEU A 23 2.48 8.17 -3.14
CA LEU A 23 1.08 7.88 -2.86
C LEU A 23 0.80 6.38 -3.05
N LEU A 24 0.20 5.76 -2.04
CA LEU A 24 -0.22 4.38 -2.13
C LEU A 24 -1.73 4.30 -2.41
N ALA A 25 -2.09 3.71 -3.54
CA ALA A 25 -3.48 3.44 -3.86
C ALA A 25 -3.97 2.24 -3.05
N LEU A 26 -5.00 2.46 -2.23
CA LEU A 26 -5.69 1.36 -1.57
C LEU A 26 -6.52 0.59 -2.61
N PRO A 27 -6.29 -0.73 -2.75
CA PRO A 27 -7.15 -1.55 -3.57
C PRO A 27 -8.52 -1.66 -2.91
N LYS A 28 -9.55 -1.23 -3.66
CA LYS A 28 -10.93 -1.38 -3.26
C LYS A 28 -11.34 -2.84 -3.50
N VAL A 29 -11.35 -3.65 -2.44
CA VAL A 29 -11.85 -5.03 -2.51
C VAL A 29 -13.36 -4.96 -2.40
N LYS A 30 -14.08 -5.58 -3.35
CA LYS A 30 -15.54 -5.63 -3.34
C LYS A 30 -16.03 -6.51 -2.20
N SER A 31 -17.11 -6.10 -1.53
CA SER A 31 -17.76 -6.93 -0.51
C SER A 31 -18.52 -8.10 -1.15
N LEU A 32 -18.83 -9.13 -0.36
CA LEU A 32 -19.67 -10.24 -0.82
C LEU A 32 -21.02 -9.74 -1.35
N GLN A 33 -21.64 -8.79 -0.65
CA GLN A 33 -22.91 -8.19 -1.05
C GLN A 33 -22.83 -7.48 -2.40
N GLU A 34 -21.74 -6.73 -2.66
CA GLU A 34 -21.50 -6.07 -3.95
C GLU A 34 -21.28 -7.07 -5.09
N ILE A 35 -20.66 -8.22 -4.79
CA ILE A 35 -20.45 -9.29 -5.77
C ILE A 35 -21.78 -9.97 -6.07
N MET A 36 -22.55 -10.33 -5.04
CA MET A 36 -23.85 -10.97 -5.20
C MET A 36 -24.83 -10.06 -5.95
N ALA A 37 -24.86 -8.76 -5.66
CA ALA A 37 -25.68 -7.81 -6.41
C ALA A 37 -25.29 -7.68 -7.90
N ALA A 38 -24.05 -8.00 -8.26
CA ALA A 38 -23.58 -7.98 -9.64
C ALA A 38 -23.81 -9.30 -10.38
N VAL A 39 -23.89 -10.41 -9.65
CA VAL A 39 -23.99 -11.78 -10.21
C VAL A 39 -25.43 -12.26 -10.24
N VAL A 40 -26.23 -11.94 -9.22
CA VAL A 40 -27.63 -12.36 -9.11
C VAL A 40 -28.48 -11.51 -10.07
N PRO A 41 -29.18 -12.13 -11.04
CA PRO A 41 -30.10 -11.41 -11.91
C PRO A 41 -31.22 -10.75 -11.10
N LYS A 42 -31.75 -9.64 -11.61
CA LYS A 42 -32.85 -8.96 -10.92
C LYS A 42 -34.09 -9.85 -10.98
N VAL A 43 -34.81 -9.93 -9.86
CA VAL A 43 -35.98 -10.81 -9.70
C VAL A 43 -36.96 -10.57 -10.85
N GLY A 44 -37.23 -11.60 -11.66
CA GLY A 44 -38.24 -11.60 -12.72
C GLY A 44 -37.74 -11.67 -14.17
N GLU A 45 -36.44 -11.90 -14.43
CA GLU A 45 -35.87 -11.90 -15.79
C GLU A 45 -35.82 -13.28 -16.50
N GLY A 46 -36.24 -14.39 -15.89
CA GLY A 46 -36.28 -15.67 -16.61
C GLY A 46 -36.72 -16.91 -15.82
N ASP A 47 -36.66 -18.06 -16.50
CA ASP A 47 -36.85 -19.38 -15.89
C ASP A 47 -35.70 -19.68 -14.91
N ARG A 48 -36.01 -20.31 -13.76
CA ARG A 48 -35.08 -20.51 -12.64
C ARG A 48 -33.79 -21.22 -13.06
N LYS A 49 -33.87 -22.10 -14.07
CA LYS A 49 -32.68 -22.78 -14.64
C LYS A 49 -31.73 -21.81 -15.34
N GLN A 50 -32.26 -20.87 -16.12
CA GLN A 50 -31.45 -19.90 -16.86
C GLN A 50 -30.76 -18.91 -15.92
N GLU A 51 -31.43 -18.52 -14.84
CA GLU A 51 -30.84 -17.67 -13.80
C GLU A 51 -29.66 -18.37 -13.09
N ILE A 52 -29.83 -19.64 -12.72
CA ILE A 52 -28.76 -20.43 -12.08
C ILE A 52 -27.57 -20.61 -13.03
N GLU A 53 -27.83 -20.90 -14.30
CA GLU A 53 -26.78 -21.06 -15.30
C GLU A 53 -25.99 -19.76 -15.52
N ALA A 54 -26.67 -18.63 -15.61
CA ALA A 54 -26.04 -17.32 -15.70
C ALA A 54 -25.17 -16.97 -14.48
N ILE A 55 -25.63 -17.32 -13.27
CA ILE A 55 -24.86 -17.17 -12.03
C ILE A 55 -23.59 -18.03 -12.09
N LEU A 56 -23.73 -19.31 -12.43
CA LEU A 56 -22.60 -20.24 -12.48
C LEU A 56 -21.56 -19.86 -13.55
N GLN A 57 -21.99 -19.26 -14.66
CA GLN A 57 -21.07 -18.75 -15.68
C GLN A 57 -20.32 -17.49 -15.23
N ARG A 58 -20.97 -16.57 -14.50
CA ARG A 58 -20.39 -15.27 -14.10
C ARG A 58 -19.59 -15.33 -12.81
N LEU A 59 -19.98 -16.18 -11.86
CA LEU A 59 -19.40 -16.25 -10.52
C LEU A 59 -17.88 -16.52 -10.54
N PRO A 60 -17.33 -17.46 -11.33
CA PRO A 60 -15.89 -17.76 -11.32
C PRO A 60 -15.03 -16.54 -11.69
N ALA A 61 -15.42 -15.81 -12.74
CA ALA A 61 -14.69 -14.61 -13.18
C ALA A 61 -14.70 -13.51 -12.10
N HIS A 62 -15.81 -13.34 -11.39
CA HIS A 62 -15.91 -12.40 -10.28
C HIS A 62 -15.06 -12.82 -9.08
N CYS A 63 -15.08 -14.11 -8.72
CA CYS A 63 -14.24 -14.67 -7.66
C CYS A 63 -12.74 -14.49 -7.96
N ASP A 64 -12.33 -14.73 -9.20
CA ASP A 64 -10.94 -14.52 -9.63
C ASP A 64 -10.52 -13.06 -9.55
N ALA A 65 -11.37 -12.13 -10.00
CA ALA A 65 -11.10 -10.71 -9.91
C ALA A 65 -10.93 -10.26 -8.45
N VAL A 66 -11.80 -10.73 -7.55
CA VAL A 66 -11.75 -10.45 -6.11
C VAL A 66 -10.50 -11.06 -5.47
N ARG A 67 -10.13 -12.28 -5.85
CA ARG A 67 -8.91 -12.93 -5.40
C ARG A 67 -7.67 -12.13 -5.79
N ARG A 68 -7.58 -11.67 -7.05
CA ARG A 68 -6.47 -10.82 -7.53
C ARG A 68 -6.40 -9.51 -6.77
N ALA A 69 -7.54 -8.82 -6.61
CA ALA A 69 -7.61 -7.57 -5.84
C ALA A 69 -7.17 -7.76 -4.37
N SER A 70 -7.58 -8.87 -3.74
CA SER A 70 -7.21 -9.22 -2.37
C SER A 70 -5.72 -9.52 -2.22
N LEU A 71 -5.11 -10.22 -3.19
CA LEU A 71 -3.67 -10.46 -3.21
C LEU A 71 -2.88 -9.15 -3.36
N GLN A 72 -3.34 -8.25 -4.23
CA GLN A 72 -2.74 -6.92 -4.38
C GLN A 72 -2.84 -6.11 -3.08
N ALA A 73 -3.99 -6.16 -2.39
CA ALA A 73 -4.18 -5.54 -1.07
C ALA A 73 -3.18 -6.04 -0.04
N ARG A 74 -2.98 -7.36 0.04
CA ARG A 74 -2.02 -7.98 0.96
C ARG A 74 -0.58 -7.56 0.64
N ARG A 75 -0.20 -7.51 -0.63
CA ARG A 75 1.13 -7.05 -1.06
C ARG A 75 1.34 -5.58 -0.69
N ALA A 76 0.38 -4.71 -0.97
CA ALA A 76 0.42 -3.29 -0.63
C ALA A 76 0.52 -3.08 0.89
N ALA A 77 -0.26 -3.82 1.68
CA ALA A 77 -0.21 -3.76 3.14
C ALA A 77 1.16 -4.20 3.69
N ARG A 78 1.74 -5.28 3.15
CA ARG A 78 3.09 -5.75 3.54
C ARG A 78 4.15 -4.71 3.20
N TYR A 79 4.09 -4.13 2.00
CA TYR A 79 4.98 -3.05 1.59
C TYR A 79 4.89 -1.85 2.53
N TYR A 80 3.67 -1.40 2.83
CA TYR A 80 3.42 -0.28 3.75
C TYR A 80 3.98 -0.56 5.15
N ARG A 81 3.71 -1.73 5.75
CA ARG A 81 4.23 -2.09 7.08
C ARG A 81 5.76 -2.10 7.12
N SER A 82 6.41 -2.64 6.08
CA SER A 82 7.88 -2.63 5.97
C SER A 82 8.45 -1.21 5.90
N ARG A 83 7.84 -0.33 5.10
CA ARG A 83 8.25 1.08 4.98
C ARG A 83 7.98 1.85 6.27
N TYR A 84 6.82 1.65 6.88
CA TYR A 84 6.44 2.28 8.14
C TYR A 84 7.43 1.94 9.26
N ARG A 85 7.78 0.66 9.42
CA ARG A 85 8.77 0.22 10.40
C ARG A 85 10.13 0.90 10.18
N ARG A 86 10.64 0.88 8.94
CA ARG A 86 11.91 1.54 8.59
C ARG A 86 11.87 3.05 8.84
N GLY A 87 10.74 3.69 8.53
CA GLY A 87 10.54 5.10 8.80
C GLY A 87 10.55 5.45 10.29
N MET A 88 9.87 4.65 11.10
CA MET A 88 9.92 4.78 12.56
C MET A 88 11.33 4.56 13.12
N GLU A 89 12.06 3.57 12.63
CA GLU A 89 13.45 3.33 13.01
C GLU A 89 14.35 4.51 12.61
N ALA A 90 14.17 5.07 11.41
CA ALA A 90 14.90 6.26 10.97
C ALA A 90 14.56 7.48 11.84
N GLN A 91 13.29 7.68 12.18
CA GLN A 91 12.85 8.77 13.04
C GLN A 91 13.44 8.66 14.45
N LYS A 92 13.47 7.44 15.03
CA LYS A 92 14.14 7.19 16.33
C LYS A 92 15.64 7.48 16.29
N ARG A 93 16.32 7.14 15.19
CA ARG A 93 17.74 7.49 15.02
C ARG A 93 17.92 8.99 14.91
N LEU A 94 17.02 9.68 14.20
CA LEU A 94 17.06 11.13 14.04
C LEU A 94 16.81 11.85 15.38
N SER A 95 15.88 11.36 16.21
CA SER A 95 15.67 11.92 17.55
C SER A 95 16.89 11.70 18.44
N ALA A 96 17.47 10.50 18.43
CA ALA A 96 18.69 10.21 19.20
C ALA A 96 19.87 11.10 18.77
N LEU A 97 20.02 11.37 17.46
CA LEU A 97 21.04 12.29 16.96
C LEU A 97 20.77 13.75 17.35
N ARG A 98 19.51 14.17 17.48
CA ARG A 98 19.18 15.53 17.94
C ARG A 98 19.53 15.76 19.41
N GLU A 99 19.57 14.69 20.20
CA GLU A 99 19.90 14.72 21.63
C GLU A 99 21.39 14.45 21.89
N ALA A 100 22.14 14.02 20.87
CA ALA A 100 23.57 13.70 20.96
C ALA A 100 24.43 14.97 21.04
N SER A 101 25.60 14.85 21.69
CA SER A 101 26.57 15.95 21.73
C SER A 101 27.28 16.15 20.38
N ASP A 102 27.87 17.33 20.16
CA ASP A 102 28.60 17.63 18.93
C ASP A 102 29.76 16.65 18.66
N GLU A 103 30.43 16.17 19.71
CA GLU A 103 31.50 15.17 19.60
C GLU A 103 30.98 13.79 19.19
N GLU A 104 29.79 13.41 19.66
CA GLU A 104 29.12 12.17 19.26
C GLU A 104 28.63 12.25 17.82
N LEU A 105 28.09 13.40 17.42
CA LEU A 105 27.69 13.69 16.04
C LEU A 105 28.88 13.64 15.09
N HIS A 106 30.02 14.22 15.46
CA HIS A 106 31.24 14.21 14.66
C HIS A 106 31.76 12.78 14.45
N ARG A 107 31.85 11.97 15.52
CA ARG A 107 32.24 10.56 15.43
C ARG A 107 31.28 9.74 14.59
N TRP A 108 29.97 9.97 14.75
CA TRP A 108 28.96 9.30 13.94
C TRP A 108 29.09 9.65 12.45
N ALA A 109 29.32 10.92 12.12
CA ALA A 109 29.48 11.39 10.74
C ALA A 109 30.71 10.76 10.07
N ILE A 110 31.87 10.76 10.75
CA ILE A 110 33.09 10.10 10.28
C ILE A 110 32.82 8.60 10.02
N GLY A 111 32.12 7.92 10.92
CA GLY A 111 31.76 6.50 10.75
C GLY A 111 30.78 6.22 9.60
N LYS A 112 30.17 7.25 9.00
CA LYS A 112 29.32 7.13 7.79
C LYS A 112 30.01 7.55 6.51
N CYS A 113 31.14 8.25 6.60
CA CYS A 113 31.94 8.59 5.43
C CYS A 113 32.53 7.31 4.82
N ILE A 114 32.40 7.16 3.51
CA ILE A 114 33.18 6.17 2.76
C ILE A 114 34.61 6.71 2.75
N ALA A 115 35.58 5.90 3.17
CA ALA A 115 36.98 6.28 3.09
C ALA A 115 37.36 6.46 1.62
N VAL A 116 37.39 7.71 1.16
CA VAL A 116 37.90 8.06 -0.16
C VAL A 116 39.41 8.11 -0.04
N ARG A 117 40.11 7.24 -0.76
CA ARG A 117 41.56 7.27 -0.85
C ARG A 117 41.95 8.63 -1.45
N ASP A 118 42.78 9.38 -0.74
CA ASP A 118 43.27 10.66 -1.20
C ASP A 118 44.03 10.46 -2.53
N PRO A 119 43.56 11.01 -3.66
CA PRO A 119 44.20 10.81 -4.95
C PRO A 119 45.60 11.43 -5.02
N LEU A 120 46.00 12.24 -4.04
CA LEU A 120 47.30 12.90 -3.95
C LEU A 120 48.25 12.25 -2.94
N ARG A 121 47.81 11.23 -2.20
CA ARG A 121 48.67 10.47 -1.28
C ARG A 121 48.56 8.97 -1.60
N PRO A 122 49.61 8.35 -2.18
CA PRO A 122 49.60 6.92 -2.51
C PRO A 122 49.39 6.04 -1.27
#